data_AF-A0AAV3R3K7-F1
#
_entry.id   AF-A0AAV3R3K7-F1
#
_cell.length_a   1.000
_cell.length_b   1.000
_cell.length_c   1.000
_cell.angle_alpha   90.00
_cell.angle_beta   90.00
_cell.angle_gamma   90.00
#
_symmetry.space_group_name_H-M   'P 1'
#
loop_
_entity.id
_entity.type
_entity.pdbx_description
1 polymer ?
#
loop_
_entity_poly.entity_id
_entity_poly.type
_entity_poly.pdbx_seq_one_letter_code
_entity_poly.pdbx_strand_id
1 'polypeptide(L)'
;MVRSLLIVSVISLVVAISDSFSPENPSDRRVLVLVEDLAVKSSHSLYFKSISSRGFELEFKLADHPKLSLQRYGHYLYDALILFAPTIQRFGGSVNKDAILNFVDSGHDLIIAADASPSDLIRDIAAECGIDFDEDSASLVIDHTSYAVSSTEGDHTLIAADDFIQSDVILGTQKLQAPVLFKGIGHSVNPANTLVRH
;
A
#
# COMPACT_ATOMS: atom_id res chain seq x y z
N MET A 1 -7.67 -30.47 -43.22
CA MET A 1 -6.30 -30.00 -42.91
C MET A 1 -6.26 -28.52 -42.51
N VAL A 2 -6.70 -27.57 -43.35
CA VAL A 2 -6.60 -26.11 -43.07
C VAL A 2 -7.31 -25.67 -41.79
N ARG A 3 -8.52 -26.18 -41.50
CA ARG A 3 -9.25 -25.90 -40.24
C ARG A 3 -8.51 -26.38 -38.98
N SER A 4 -7.81 -27.51 -39.07
CA SER A 4 -7.05 -28.05 -37.94
C SER A 4 -5.77 -27.24 -37.68
N LEU A 5 -5.13 -26.73 -38.74
CA LEU A 5 -3.97 -25.84 -38.63
C LEU A 5 -4.34 -24.47 -38.02
N LEU A 6 -5.51 -23.92 -38.39
CA LEU A 6 -6.05 -22.68 -37.82
C LEU A 6 -6.33 -22.82 -36.33
N ILE A 7 -6.94 -23.93 -35.90
CA ILE A 7 -7.24 -24.18 -34.48
C ILE A 7 -5.95 -24.30 -33.66
N VAL A 8 -4.94 -25.04 -34.16
CA VAL A 8 -3.65 -25.18 -33.47
C VAL A 8 -2.90 -23.84 -33.39
N SER A 9 -2.94 -23.03 -34.46
CA SER A 9 -2.35 -21.68 -34.46
C SER A 9 -3.02 -20.75 -33.44
N VAL A 10 -4.35 -20.77 -33.36
CA VAL A 10 -5.11 -19.97 -32.38
C VAL A 10 -4.81 -20.44 -30.95
N ILE A 11 -4.71 -21.75 -30.70
CA ILE A 11 -4.37 -22.28 -29.37
C ILE A 11 -2.94 -21.89 -28.98
N SER A 12 -1.97 -22.01 -29.88
CA SER A 12 -0.59 -21.56 -29.60
C SER A 12 -0.51 -20.06 -29.36
N LEU A 13 -1.30 -19.25 -30.06
CA LEU A 13 -1.39 -17.82 -29.81
C LEU A 13 -1.97 -17.56 -28.41
N VAL A 14 -3.06 -18.21 -28.02
CA VAL A 14 -3.68 -18.05 -26.68
C VAL A 14 -2.72 -18.44 -25.55
N VAL A 15 -1.95 -19.51 -25.72
CA VAL A 15 -0.94 -19.93 -24.74
C VAL A 15 0.18 -18.87 -24.62
N ALA A 16 0.67 -18.34 -25.73
CA ALA A 16 1.73 -17.31 -25.73
C ALA A 16 1.28 -15.99 -25.08
N ILE A 17 0.00 -15.60 -25.19
CA ILE A 17 -0.52 -14.39 -24.53
C ILE A 17 -0.66 -14.61 -23.02
N SER A 18 -0.93 -15.86 -22.59
CA SER A 18 -1.10 -16.21 -21.17
C SER A 18 0.21 -16.15 -20.39
N ASP A 19 1.33 -16.53 -21.02
CA ASP A 19 2.67 -16.46 -20.40
C ASP A 19 3.22 -15.03 -20.28
N SER A 20 2.58 -14.04 -20.91
CA SER A 20 2.98 -12.63 -20.80
C SER A 20 2.58 -12.00 -19.45
N PHE A 21 1.63 -12.61 -18.74
CA PHE A 21 1.18 -12.12 -17.43
C PHE A 21 2.02 -12.78 -16.32
N SER A 22 3.07 -12.11 -15.88
CA SER A 22 3.79 -12.50 -14.66
C SER A 22 3.27 -11.69 -13.47
N PRO A 23 2.70 -12.30 -12.42
CA PRO A 23 2.30 -11.58 -11.22
C PRO A 23 3.50 -10.95 -10.49
N GLU A 24 4.70 -11.49 -10.68
CA GLU A 24 5.93 -10.94 -10.10
C GLU A 24 6.54 -9.80 -10.92
N ASN A 25 6.21 -9.73 -12.22
CA ASN A 25 6.62 -8.65 -13.12
C ASN A 25 5.43 -8.22 -13.99
N PRO A 26 4.43 -7.54 -13.42
CA PRO A 26 3.31 -7.03 -14.19
C PRO A 26 3.81 -5.95 -15.15
N SER A 27 3.77 -6.23 -16.45
CA SER A 27 3.88 -5.18 -17.46
C SER A 27 2.58 -4.38 -17.48
N ASP A 28 2.67 -3.04 -17.37
CA ASP A 28 1.56 -2.09 -17.57
C ASP A 28 0.63 -1.82 -16.36
N ARG A 29 1.09 -2.02 -15.11
CA ARG A 29 0.34 -1.54 -13.92
C ARG A 29 0.82 -0.17 -13.47
N ARG A 30 -0.10 0.81 -13.52
CA ARG A 30 0.17 2.20 -13.12
C ARG A 30 -0.24 2.43 -11.67
N VAL A 31 0.67 3.02 -10.90
CA VAL A 31 0.49 3.26 -9.47
C VAL A 31 0.60 4.76 -9.20
N LEU A 32 -0.44 5.34 -8.62
CA LEU A 32 -0.39 6.71 -8.14
C LEU A 32 0.17 6.73 -6.72
N VAL A 33 1.23 7.50 -6.51
CA VAL A 33 1.81 7.74 -5.18
C VAL A 33 1.51 9.18 -4.77
N LEU A 34 0.69 9.34 -3.74
CA LEU A 34 0.40 10.63 -3.13
C LEU A 34 1.33 10.86 -1.96
N VAL A 35 2.03 11.99 -2.00
CA VAL A 35 2.95 12.43 -0.94
C VAL A 35 2.60 13.84 -0.48
N GLU A 36 2.87 14.14 0.79
CA GLU A 36 2.81 15.52 1.30
C GLU A 36 4.03 16.34 0.91
N ASP A 37 5.21 15.71 0.94
CA ASP A 37 6.48 16.31 0.56
C ASP A 37 7.18 15.42 -0.47
N LEU A 38 7.68 16.02 -1.55
CA LEU A 38 8.48 15.33 -2.55
C LEU A 38 9.79 14.76 -1.97
N ALA A 39 10.26 15.25 -0.81
CA ALA A 39 11.36 14.66 -0.08
C ALA A 39 11.11 13.18 0.29
N VAL A 40 9.85 12.77 0.48
CA VAL A 40 9.46 11.37 0.75
C VAL A 40 9.93 10.44 -0.36
N LYS A 41 9.91 10.90 -1.61
CA LYS A 41 10.42 10.12 -2.76
C LYS A 41 11.89 9.77 -2.61
N SER A 42 12.69 10.70 -2.08
CA SER A 42 14.12 10.52 -1.86
C SER A 42 14.40 9.65 -0.64
N SER A 43 13.74 9.94 0.50
CA SER A 43 13.95 9.20 1.74
C SER A 43 13.49 7.75 1.67
N HIS A 44 12.42 7.45 0.91
CA HIS A 44 11.89 6.09 0.71
C HIS A 44 12.31 5.48 -0.64
N SER A 45 13.41 5.96 -1.21
CA SER A 45 13.83 5.56 -2.56
C SER A 45 14.11 4.06 -2.70
N LEU A 46 14.55 3.36 -1.64
CA LEU A 46 14.75 1.90 -1.66
C LEU A 46 13.42 1.16 -1.88
N TYR A 47 12.36 1.57 -1.18
CA TYR A 47 11.02 1.01 -1.31
C TYR A 47 10.46 1.24 -2.72
N PHE A 48 10.51 2.49 -3.20
CA PHE A 48 9.99 2.81 -4.53
C PHE A 48 10.79 2.16 -5.66
N LYS A 49 12.12 2.08 -5.54
CA LYS A 49 12.95 1.34 -6.51
C LYS A 49 12.61 -0.14 -6.55
N SER A 50 12.33 -0.75 -5.40
CA SER A 50 11.90 -2.15 -5.30
C SER A 50 10.58 -2.39 -6.05
N ILE A 51 9.63 -1.45 -5.95
CA ILE A 51 8.38 -1.51 -6.71
C ILE A 51 8.63 -1.31 -8.21
N SER A 52 9.37 -0.27 -8.60
CA SER A 52 9.66 -0.02 -10.02
C SER A 52 10.49 -1.12 -10.67
N SER A 53 11.40 -1.78 -9.94
CA SER A 53 12.19 -2.90 -10.47
C SER A 53 11.35 -4.15 -10.75
N ARG A 54 10.15 -4.24 -10.17
CA ARG A 54 9.15 -5.27 -10.48
C ARG A 54 8.23 -4.90 -11.66
N GLY A 55 8.50 -3.79 -12.36
CA GLY A 55 7.74 -3.41 -13.57
C GLY A 55 6.55 -2.48 -13.34
N PHE A 56 6.27 -2.05 -12.10
CA PHE A 56 5.22 -1.08 -11.82
C PHE A 56 5.62 0.35 -12.21
N GLU A 57 4.70 1.08 -12.85
CA GLU A 57 4.89 2.48 -13.23
C GLU A 57 4.42 3.42 -12.12
N LEU A 58 5.35 4.02 -11.37
CA LEU A 58 5.04 4.94 -10.27
C LEU A 58 4.91 6.39 -10.76
N GLU A 59 3.74 6.99 -10.59
CA GLU A 59 3.51 8.42 -10.77
C GLU A 59 3.40 9.12 -9.41
N PHE A 60 4.30 10.07 -9.14
CA PHE A 60 4.32 10.81 -7.87
C PHE A 60 3.58 12.15 -8.03
N LYS A 61 2.64 12.42 -7.13
CA LYS A 61 1.93 13.71 -7.05
C LYS A 61 1.85 14.19 -5.60
N LEU A 62 1.82 15.51 -5.44
CA LEU A 62 1.46 16.11 -4.17
C LEU A 62 -0.02 15.82 -3.87
N ALA A 63 -0.32 15.44 -2.63
CA ALA A 63 -1.67 15.09 -2.20
C ALA A 63 -2.67 16.26 -2.33
N ASP A 64 -2.20 17.50 -2.26
CA ASP A 64 -3.00 18.74 -2.37
C ASP A 64 -3.11 19.29 -3.80
N HIS A 65 -2.54 18.60 -4.80
CA HIS A 65 -2.45 19.12 -6.15
C HIS A 65 -3.84 19.36 -6.78
N PRO A 66 -4.15 20.56 -7.30
CA PRO A 66 -5.52 20.96 -7.65
C PRO A 66 -6.12 20.22 -8.86
N LYS A 67 -5.30 19.53 -9.66
CA LYS A 67 -5.75 18.74 -10.82
C LYS A 67 -5.69 17.23 -10.57
N LEU A 68 -5.61 16.82 -9.31
CA LEU A 68 -5.57 15.41 -8.95
C LEU A 68 -6.92 14.75 -9.26
N SER A 69 -6.87 13.58 -9.88
CA SER A 69 -8.05 12.75 -10.13
C SER A 69 -7.63 11.29 -10.28
N LEU A 70 -8.44 10.37 -9.74
CA LEU A 70 -8.31 8.93 -9.93
C LEU A 70 -9.02 8.45 -11.21
N GLN A 71 -10.02 9.19 -11.68
CA GLN A 71 -10.92 8.78 -12.76
C GLN A 71 -11.12 9.90 -13.78
N ARG A 72 -11.23 9.54 -15.07
CA ARG A 72 -11.68 10.46 -16.13
C ARG A 72 -12.65 9.74 -17.05
N TYR A 73 -13.76 10.41 -17.35
CA TYR A 73 -14.80 9.89 -18.26
C TYR A 73 -15.29 8.48 -17.89
N GLY A 74 -15.41 8.18 -16.59
CA GLY A 74 -15.85 6.87 -16.12
C GLY A 74 -14.74 5.81 -16.03
N HIS A 75 -13.52 6.09 -16.47
CA HIS A 75 -12.40 5.14 -16.43
C HIS A 75 -11.33 5.55 -15.41
N TYR A 76 -10.86 4.59 -14.62
CA TYR A 76 -9.75 4.82 -13.69
C TYR A 76 -8.42 4.97 -14.43
N LEU A 77 -7.60 5.89 -13.94
CA LEU A 77 -6.29 6.22 -14.51
C LEU A 77 -5.16 5.38 -13.92
N TYR A 78 -5.39 4.67 -12.82
CA TYR A 78 -4.39 3.91 -12.09
C TYR A 78 -4.97 2.59 -11.61
N ASP A 79 -4.12 1.61 -11.41
CA ASP A 79 -4.47 0.27 -10.92
C ASP A 79 -4.28 0.14 -9.41
N ALA A 80 -3.45 1.00 -8.83
CA ALA A 80 -3.19 1.06 -7.40
C ALA A 80 -2.91 2.49 -6.93
N LEU A 81 -3.19 2.73 -5.65
CA LEU A 81 -3.00 4.00 -4.95
C LEU A 81 -2.15 3.78 -3.70
N ILE A 82 -1.08 4.56 -3.56
CA ILE A 82 -0.24 4.60 -2.35
C ILE A 82 -0.39 5.98 -1.70
N LEU A 83 -0.89 6.01 -0.47
CA LEU A 83 -1.06 7.23 0.33
C LEU A 83 0.08 7.33 1.35
N PHE A 84 1.13 8.08 1.00
CA PHE A 84 2.21 8.49 1.90
C PHE A 84 2.03 9.96 2.29
N ALA A 85 0.82 10.25 2.76
CA ALA A 85 0.34 11.57 3.16
C ALA A 85 -0.45 11.41 4.47
N PRO A 86 0.23 11.14 5.60
CA PRO A 86 -0.43 10.76 6.85
C PRO A 86 -1.20 11.92 7.51
N THR A 87 -0.75 13.16 7.37
CA THR A 87 -1.30 14.34 8.05
C THR A 87 -2.25 15.18 7.18
N ILE A 88 -2.50 14.74 5.95
CA ILE A 88 -3.29 15.48 4.95
C ILE A 88 -4.74 15.65 5.41
N GLN A 89 -5.18 16.89 5.49
CA GLN A 89 -6.55 17.22 5.90
C GLN A 89 -7.54 17.16 4.74
N ARG A 90 -7.04 17.37 3.51
CA ARG A 90 -7.86 17.37 2.30
C ARG A 90 -7.01 17.10 1.06
N PHE A 91 -7.47 16.20 0.20
CA PHE A 91 -6.86 15.99 -1.10
C PHE A 91 -7.21 17.10 -2.11
N GLY A 92 -6.33 17.30 -3.09
CA GLY A 92 -6.55 18.22 -4.19
C GLY A 92 -7.48 17.67 -5.27
N GLY A 93 -7.96 18.57 -6.14
CA GLY A 93 -8.76 18.22 -7.31
C GLY A 93 -10.08 17.53 -6.96
N SER A 94 -10.35 16.39 -7.62
CA SER A 94 -11.58 15.62 -7.43
C SER A 94 -11.40 14.40 -6.54
N VAL A 95 -10.25 14.27 -5.87
CA VAL A 95 -10.00 13.16 -4.93
C VAL A 95 -10.56 13.53 -3.56
N ASN A 96 -11.34 12.63 -2.98
CA ASN A 96 -11.89 12.73 -1.62
C ASN A 96 -12.06 11.31 -1.05
N LYS A 97 -12.54 11.18 0.19
CA LYS A 97 -12.80 9.88 0.84
C LYS A 97 -13.62 8.96 -0.05
N ASP A 98 -14.78 9.42 -0.50
CA ASP A 98 -15.71 8.60 -1.32
C ASP A 98 -15.06 8.14 -2.63
N ALA A 99 -14.26 8.97 -3.29
CA ALA A 99 -13.57 8.59 -4.52
C ALA A 99 -12.52 7.49 -4.27
N ILE A 100 -11.86 7.50 -3.12
CA ILE A 100 -10.89 6.46 -2.72
C ILE A 100 -11.62 5.17 -2.37
N LEU A 101 -12.72 5.23 -1.63
CA LEU A 101 -13.52 4.03 -1.31
C LEU A 101 -14.10 3.40 -2.59
N ASN A 102 -14.68 4.21 -3.48
CA ASN A 102 -15.15 3.71 -4.78
C ASN A 102 -14.02 3.09 -5.62
N PHE A 103 -12.80 3.62 -5.53
CA PHE A 103 -11.62 3.07 -6.20
C PHE A 103 -11.32 1.66 -5.69
N VAL A 104 -11.34 1.45 -4.37
CA VAL A 104 -11.18 0.13 -3.74
C VAL A 104 -12.34 -0.81 -4.12
N ASP A 105 -13.58 -0.34 -4.02
CA ASP A 105 -14.78 -1.13 -4.37
C ASP A 105 -14.79 -1.57 -5.85
N SER A 106 -14.09 -0.82 -6.71
CA SER A 106 -13.92 -1.15 -8.13
C SER A 106 -12.83 -2.19 -8.39
N GLY A 107 -12.17 -2.70 -7.33
CA GLY A 107 -11.16 -3.76 -7.40
C GLY A 107 -9.73 -3.26 -7.53
N HIS A 108 -9.45 -1.99 -7.19
CA HIS A 108 -8.10 -1.43 -7.22
C HIS A 108 -7.41 -1.51 -5.85
N ASP A 109 -6.07 -1.57 -5.87
CA ASP A 109 -5.28 -1.75 -4.66
C ASP A 109 -5.03 -0.41 -3.93
N LEU A 110 -5.14 -0.42 -2.60
CA LEU A 110 -4.86 0.74 -1.74
C LEU A 110 -3.82 0.38 -0.67
N ILE A 111 -2.76 1.20 -0.59
CA ILE A 111 -1.79 1.17 0.50
C ILE A 111 -1.85 2.51 1.21
N ILE A 112 -2.02 2.48 2.53
CA ILE A 112 -2.03 3.68 3.38
C ILE A 112 -0.89 3.56 4.37
N ALA A 113 -0.09 4.61 4.48
CA ALA A 113 0.87 4.78 5.58
C ALA A 113 0.39 5.90 6.50
N ALA A 114 0.27 5.59 7.79
CA ALA A 114 0.01 6.53 8.86
C ALA A 114 1.30 6.73 9.68
N ASP A 115 1.48 7.93 10.24
CA ASP A 115 2.53 8.20 11.22
C ASP A 115 1.95 8.22 12.64
N ALA A 116 2.61 8.87 13.59
CA ALA A 116 2.14 8.99 14.98
C ALA A 116 0.86 9.83 15.12
N SER A 117 0.55 10.67 14.14
CA SER A 117 -0.53 11.64 14.20
C SER A 117 -1.28 11.69 12.86
N PRO A 118 -1.93 10.59 12.44
CA PRO A 118 -2.70 10.58 11.21
C PRO A 118 -3.84 11.60 11.30
N SER A 119 -4.17 12.23 10.18
CA SER A 119 -5.33 13.13 10.11
C SER A 119 -6.64 12.36 10.25
N ASP A 120 -7.70 13.07 10.65
CA ASP A 120 -9.05 12.50 10.71
C ASP A 120 -9.49 11.93 9.36
N LEU A 121 -9.06 12.55 8.24
CA LEU A 121 -9.33 12.02 6.90
C LEU A 121 -8.68 10.64 6.67
N ILE A 122 -7.43 10.45 7.09
CA ILE A 122 -6.73 9.16 6.95
C ILE A 122 -7.34 8.12 7.89
N ARG A 123 -7.69 8.51 9.13
CA ARG A 123 -8.42 7.64 10.08
C ARG A 123 -9.76 7.21 9.53
N ASP A 124 -10.55 8.14 9.00
CA ASP A 124 -11.85 7.85 8.40
C ASP A 124 -11.74 6.86 7.24
N ILE A 125 -10.76 7.03 6.33
CA ILE A 125 -10.57 6.09 5.21
C ILE A 125 -10.21 4.69 5.75
N ALA A 126 -9.36 4.61 6.76
CA ALA A 126 -8.96 3.33 7.35
C ALA A 126 -10.11 2.64 8.11
N ALA A 127 -10.92 3.41 8.83
CA ALA A 127 -12.09 2.91 9.56
C ALA A 127 -13.15 2.31 8.62
N GLU A 128 -13.34 2.91 7.44
CA GLU A 128 -14.23 2.37 6.39
C GLU A 128 -13.70 1.04 5.82
N CYS A 129 -12.39 0.79 5.94
CA CYS A 129 -11.76 -0.50 5.66
C CYS A 129 -11.72 -1.46 6.88
N GLY A 130 -12.30 -1.07 8.02
CA GLY A 130 -12.35 -1.87 9.25
C GLY A 130 -11.08 -1.85 10.10
N ILE A 131 -10.24 -0.82 9.94
CA ILE A 131 -9.02 -0.59 10.72
C ILE A 131 -9.18 0.68 11.53
N ASP A 132 -9.08 0.57 12.85
CA ASP A 132 -9.20 1.70 13.76
C ASP A 132 -7.80 2.11 14.27
N PHE A 133 -7.36 3.30 13.88
CA PHE A 133 -6.15 3.93 14.42
C PHE A 133 -6.45 4.62 15.75
N ASP A 134 -5.43 4.74 16.60
CA ASP A 134 -5.55 5.50 17.84
C ASP A 134 -5.84 7.00 17.55
N GLU A 135 -6.73 7.58 18.35
CA GLU A 135 -7.17 8.97 18.23
C GLU A 135 -6.15 9.93 18.85
N ASP A 136 -5.40 9.49 19.86
CA ASP A 136 -4.40 10.34 20.51
C ASP A 136 -3.17 10.52 19.62
N SER A 137 -2.95 11.76 19.18
CA SER A 137 -1.82 12.17 18.35
C SER A 137 -0.44 12.01 19.02
N ALA A 138 -0.42 11.81 20.35
CA ALA A 138 0.78 11.51 21.11
C ALA A 138 0.98 10.00 21.34
N SER A 139 0.02 9.16 20.93
CA SER A 139 0.09 7.71 21.11
C SER A 139 1.15 7.10 20.20
N LEU A 140 2.06 6.37 20.81
CA LEU A 140 3.07 5.57 20.15
C LEU A 140 3.03 4.16 20.73
N VAL A 141 3.34 3.17 19.90
CA VAL A 141 3.52 1.80 20.40
C VAL A 141 4.76 1.77 21.28
N ILE A 142 4.59 1.34 22.53
CA ILE A 142 5.65 1.26 23.53
C ILE A 142 5.80 -0.20 23.96
N ASP A 143 7.02 -0.74 23.84
CA ASP A 143 7.37 -2.06 24.34
C ASP A 143 8.60 -1.98 25.25
N HIS A 144 8.45 -2.36 26.52
CA HIS A 144 9.52 -2.32 27.51
C HIS A 144 10.42 -3.56 27.47
N THR A 145 10.06 -4.58 26.69
CA THR A 145 10.75 -5.87 26.62
C THR A 145 11.49 -6.06 25.31
N SER A 146 10.87 -5.71 24.18
CA SER A 146 11.41 -5.91 22.83
C SER A 146 11.58 -4.58 22.10
N TYR A 147 12.33 -3.65 22.71
CA TYR A 147 12.72 -2.40 22.07
C TYR A 147 14.16 -2.45 21.56
N ALA A 148 14.43 -1.71 20.49
CA ALA A 148 15.79 -1.52 20.02
C ALA A 148 16.50 -0.50 20.93
N VAL A 149 17.55 -0.96 21.62
CA VAL A 149 18.39 -0.10 22.47
C VAL A 149 19.13 0.90 21.57
N SER A 150 18.66 2.14 21.55
CA SER A 150 19.41 3.26 20.97
C SER A 150 20.47 3.73 21.97
N SER A 151 21.50 4.45 21.50
CA SER A 151 22.60 4.98 22.31
C SER A 151 22.17 5.95 23.44
N THR A 152 20.89 6.29 23.51
CA THR A 152 20.28 7.08 24.59
C THR A 152 19.15 6.29 25.23
N GLU A 153 19.19 6.15 26.55
CA GLU A 153 18.07 5.69 27.39
C GLU A 153 16.85 6.58 27.07
N GLY A 154 15.76 5.99 26.58
CA GLY A 154 14.67 6.74 25.95
C GLY A 154 13.36 5.95 25.90
N ASP A 155 12.31 6.62 25.40
CA ASP A 155 10.87 6.34 25.56
C ASP A 155 10.33 4.95 25.12
N HIS A 156 11.20 3.97 24.81
CA HIS A 156 10.83 2.59 24.41
C HIS A 156 9.84 2.52 23.22
N THR A 157 9.87 3.53 22.34
CA THR A 157 8.95 3.69 21.20
C THR A 157 9.45 3.06 19.90
N LEU A 158 10.71 2.64 19.84
CA LEU A 158 11.28 1.91 18.70
C LEU A 158 11.23 0.41 19.01
N ILE A 159 10.20 -0.25 18.51
CA ILE A 159 9.95 -1.67 18.78
C ILE A 159 10.72 -2.54 17.78
N ALA A 160 11.22 -3.68 18.25
CA ALA A 160 11.83 -4.72 17.45
C ALA A 160 10.85 -5.89 17.36
N ALA A 161 10.05 -5.92 16.29
CA ALA A 161 9.03 -6.94 16.08
C ALA A 161 9.65 -8.21 15.45
N ASP A 162 9.31 -9.36 16.00
CA ASP A 162 9.72 -10.69 15.53
C ASP A 162 8.56 -11.69 15.36
N ASP A 163 7.37 -11.35 15.86
CA ASP A 163 6.15 -12.12 15.63
C ASP A 163 5.43 -11.65 14.36
N PHE A 164 5.39 -12.53 13.36
CA PHE A 164 4.82 -12.24 12.04
C PHE A 164 3.78 -13.29 11.64
N ILE A 165 2.80 -12.88 10.84
CA ILE A 165 1.80 -13.78 10.27
C ILE A 165 2.49 -14.93 9.49
N GLN A 166 2.13 -16.17 9.80
CA GLN A 166 2.70 -17.34 9.15
C GLN A 166 2.01 -17.58 7.80
N SER A 167 2.38 -16.81 6.78
CA SER A 167 1.81 -16.90 5.43
C SER A 167 2.86 -16.66 4.34
N ASP A 168 3.24 -17.74 3.65
CA ASP A 168 4.18 -17.69 2.51
C ASP A 168 3.66 -16.83 1.35
N VAL A 169 2.34 -16.65 1.24
CA VAL A 169 1.71 -15.81 0.21
C VAL A 169 1.92 -14.31 0.49
N ILE A 170 1.99 -13.92 1.77
CA ILE A 170 2.11 -12.51 2.17
C ILE A 170 3.57 -12.13 2.39
N LEU A 171 4.33 -12.95 3.12
CA LEU A 171 5.73 -12.66 3.47
C LEU A 171 6.75 -13.26 2.50
N GLY A 172 6.29 -14.10 1.56
CA GLY A 172 7.15 -14.91 0.72
C GLY A 172 7.70 -16.13 1.46
N THR A 173 8.42 -16.97 0.73
CA THR A 173 9.00 -18.21 1.25
C THR A 173 10.29 -17.99 2.05
N GLN A 174 10.90 -16.80 1.94
CA GLN A 174 12.10 -16.45 2.68
C GLN A 174 11.72 -15.89 4.04
N LYS A 175 12.10 -16.61 5.10
CA LYS A 175 11.89 -16.14 6.47
C LYS A 175 12.76 -14.93 6.77
N LEU A 176 12.18 -13.95 7.47
CA LEU A 176 12.91 -12.83 8.04
C LEU A 176 13.92 -13.37 9.05
N GLN A 177 15.20 -13.09 8.83
CA GLN A 177 16.31 -13.60 9.66
C GLN A 177 16.66 -12.65 10.80
N ALA A 178 16.06 -11.47 10.83
CA ALA A 178 16.28 -10.44 11.84
C ALA A 178 14.94 -9.75 12.18
N PRO A 179 14.79 -9.23 13.41
CA PRO A 179 13.63 -8.43 13.79
C PRO A 179 13.45 -7.20 12.88
N VAL A 180 12.20 -6.80 12.69
CA VAL A 180 11.85 -5.59 11.94
C VAL A 180 11.63 -4.45 12.93
N LEU A 181 12.32 -3.33 12.68
CA LEU A 181 12.17 -2.14 13.51
C LEU A 181 10.95 -1.33 13.08
N PHE A 182 10.11 -0.95 14.03
CA PHE A 182 8.95 -0.11 13.79
C PHE A 182 8.87 1.01 14.84
N LYS A 183 8.42 2.18 14.39
CA LYS A 183 8.05 3.30 15.26
C LYS A 183 6.85 3.99 14.64
N GLY A 184 5.74 4.01 15.37
CA GLY A 184 4.49 4.58 14.90
C GLY A 184 3.35 4.33 15.87
N ILE A 185 2.14 4.56 15.39
CA ILE A 185 0.90 4.40 16.13
C ILE A 185 0.41 2.95 16.11
N GLY A 186 -0.27 2.54 17.18
CA GLY A 186 -1.01 1.29 17.20
C GLY A 186 -2.28 1.38 16.34
N HIS A 187 -2.75 0.24 15.88
CA HIS A 187 -4.08 0.13 15.28
C HIS A 187 -4.74 -1.16 15.78
N SER A 188 -6.06 -1.17 15.72
CA SER A 188 -6.86 -2.34 16.05
C SER A 188 -7.76 -2.70 14.87
N VAL A 189 -8.16 -3.95 14.86
CA VAL A 189 -9.08 -4.50 13.86
C VAL A 189 -10.22 -5.14 14.60
N ASN A 190 -11.44 -4.96 14.12
CA ASN A 190 -12.61 -5.65 14.68
C ASN A 190 -12.46 -7.19 14.53
N PRO A 191 -12.42 -7.96 15.64
CA PRO A 191 -12.28 -9.42 15.58
C PRO A 191 -13.43 -10.14 14.87
N ALA A 192 -14.59 -9.48 14.70
CA ALA A 192 -15.72 -10.04 13.96
C ALA A 192 -15.55 -9.90 12.43
N ASN A 193 -14.56 -9.14 11.96
CA ASN A 193 -14.34 -8.92 10.53
C ASN A 193 -13.69 -10.16 9.89
N THR A 194 -14.49 -10.97 9.21
CA THR A 194 -14.03 -12.20 8.53
C THR A 194 -13.08 -11.96 7.36
N LEU A 195 -12.96 -10.72 6.88
CA LEU A 195 -12.08 -10.36 5.78
C LEU A 195 -10.66 -10.02 6.24
N VAL A 196 -10.48 -9.71 7.53
CA VAL A 196 -9.15 -9.41 8.06
C VAL A 196 -8.50 -10.69 8.56
N ARG A 197 -7.25 -10.89 8.14
CA ARG A 197 -6.40 -11.97 8.60
C ARG A 197 -5.71 -11.55 9.89
N HIS A 198 -5.96 -12.32 10.95
CA HIS A 198 -5.22 -12.28 12.21
C HIS A 198 -4.04 -13.27 12.16
#